data_AF-A0A921B7V0-F1
#
_entry.id   AF-A0A921B7V0-F1
#
_cell.length_a   1.000
_cell.length_b   1.000
_cell.length_c   1.000
_cell.angle_alpha   90.00
_cell.angle_beta   90.00
_cell.angle_gamma   90.00
#
_symmetry.space_group_name_H-M   'P 1'
#
loop_
_entity.id
_entity.type
_entity.pdbx_description
1 polymer ?
#
loop_
_entity_poly.entity_id
_entity_poly.type
_entity_poly.pdbx_seq_one_letter_code
_entity_poly.pdbx_strand_id
1 'polypeptide(L)'
;MQASTNSDGLTIINYGIGSPNAATIMDLLVACNPSGVLFLGKCGGLKQRSEIGNFILPIAAIRGEGTSNDYFPPEVPALPSFKLHKFVSDKVIESGQE
;
A
#
# COMPACT_ATOMS: atom_id res chain seq x y z
N MET A 1 2.29 -4.57 -17.64
CA MET A 1 1.80 -3.70 -16.54
C MET A 1 0.67 -2.85 -17.11
N GLN A 2 -0.51 -2.84 -16.48
CA GLN A 2 -1.67 -2.12 -16.98
C GLN A 2 -1.97 -0.96 -16.03
N ALA A 3 -2.30 0.21 -16.58
CA ALA A 3 -2.73 1.37 -15.82
C ALA A 3 -3.93 2.02 -16.50
N SER A 4 -4.82 2.61 -15.71
CA SER A 4 -5.95 3.41 -16.21
C SER A 4 -6.07 4.66 -15.35
N THR A 5 -6.22 5.81 -16.01
CA THR A 5 -6.31 7.13 -15.37
C THR A 5 -7.66 7.75 -15.68
N ASN A 6 -8.36 8.25 -14.66
CA ASN A 6 -9.62 8.97 -14.84
C ASN A 6 -9.39 10.47 -15.11
N SER A 7 -10.46 11.22 -15.38
CA SER A 7 -10.41 12.67 -15.63
C SER A 7 -9.96 13.49 -14.42
N ASP A 8 -10.09 12.96 -13.20
CA ASP A 8 -9.73 13.64 -11.96
C ASP A 8 -8.25 13.45 -11.58
N GLY A 9 -7.48 12.75 -12.43
CA GLY A 9 -6.06 12.49 -12.20
C GLY A 9 -5.77 11.30 -11.27
N LEU A 10 -6.76 10.46 -10.96
CA LEU A 10 -6.56 9.21 -10.25
C LEU A 10 -6.16 8.10 -11.22
N THR A 11 -5.02 7.45 -10.93
CA THR A 11 -4.53 6.31 -11.70
C THR A 11 -4.59 5.03 -10.88
N ILE A 12 -5.17 3.97 -11.43
CA ILE A 12 -5.05 2.60 -10.90
C ILE A 12 -3.99 1.87 -11.70
N ILE A 13 -3.02 1.26 -11.01
CA ILE A 13 -1.92 0.51 -11.61
C ILE A 13 -1.95 -0.93 -11.11
N ASN A 14 -1.99 -1.88 -12.03
CA ASN A 14 -1.73 -3.28 -11.70
C ASN A 14 -0.23 -3.55 -11.74
N TYR A 15 0.38 -3.61 -10.55
CA TYR A 15 1.81 -3.80 -10.36
C TYR A 15 2.27 -5.27 -10.34
N GLY A 16 1.36 -6.23 -10.32
CA GLY A 16 1.69 -7.64 -10.19
C GLY A 16 2.12 -8.03 -8.76
N ILE A 17 2.93 -9.09 -8.64
CA ILE A 17 3.37 -9.66 -7.36
C ILE A 17 4.85 -9.38 -7.14
N GLY A 18 5.23 -9.15 -5.88
CA GLY A 18 6.62 -9.06 -5.42
C GLY A 18 7.10 -7.64 -5.15
N SER A 19 7.95 -7.50 -4.14
CA SER A 19 8.53 -6.21 -3.77
C SER A 19 9.45 -5.58 -4.83
N PRO A 20 10.21 -6.33 -5.68
CA PRO A 20 11.00 -5.71 -6.74
C PRO A 20 10.12 -4.98 -7.77
N ASN A 21 8.97 -5.56 -8.12
CA ASN A 21 8.01 -4.93 -9.03
C ASN A 21 7.37 -3.70 -8.41
N ALA A 22 6.97 -3.78 -7.13
CA ALA A 22 6.42 -2.64 -6.42
C ALA A 22 7.43 -1.48 -6.35
N ALA A 23 8.69 -1.78 -6.00
CA ALA A 23 9.77 -0.79 -5.94
C ALA A 23 10.05 -0.14 -7.30
N THR A 24 10.14 -0.93 -8.36
CA THR A 24 10.33 -0.42 -9.74
C THR A 24 9.24 0.59 -10.13
N ILE A 25 7.98 0.34 -9.77
CA ILE A 25 6.88 1.26 -10.05
C ILE A 25 6.97 2.50 -9.19
N MET A 26 7.27 2.35 -7.90
CA MET A 26 7.44 3.50 -7.02
C MET A 26 8.54 4.43 -7.53
N ASP A 27 9.66 3.88 -7.99
CA ASP A 27 10.77 4.63 -8.57
C ASP A 27 10.35 5.38 -9.85
N LEU A 28 9.56 4.75 -10.73
CA LEU A 28 9.00 5.42 -11.91
C LEU A 28 8.00 6.51 -11.55
N LEU A 29 7.16 6.27 -10.54
CA LEU A 29 6.15 7.21 -10.08
C LEU A 29 6.75 8.48 -9.48
N VAL A 30 7.98 8.44 -8.96
CA VAL A 30 8.69 9.65 -8.51
C VAL A 30 8.77 10.69 -9.62
N ALA A 31 8.96 10.29 -10.88
CA ALA A 31 9.00 11.20 -12.02
C ALA A 31 7.64 11.88 -12.30
N CYS A 32 6.53 11.24 -11.92
CA CYS A 32 5.18 11.80 -12.05
C CYS A 32 4.77 12.66 -10.83
N ASN A 33 5.56 12.62 -9.75
CA ASN A 33 5.34 13.37 -8.51
C ASN A 33 3.88 13.30 -7.98
N PRO A 34 3.33 12.08 -7.73
CA PRO A 34 1.97 11.94 -7.24
C PRO A 34 1.82 12.49 -5.82
N SER A 35 0.66 13.08 -5.52
CA SER A 35 0.33 13.58 -4.18
C SER A 35 0.24 12.47 -3.11
N GLY A 36 0.05 11.22 -3.52
CA GLY A 36 0.02 10.05 -2.65
C GLY A 36 -0.16 8.76 -3.44
N VAL A 37 0.27 7.65 -2.85
CA VAL A 37 0.10 6.30 -3.42
C VAL A 37 -0.56 5.42 -2.37
N LEU A 38 -1.66 4.77 -2.74
CA LEU A 38 -2.37 3.82 -1.91
C LEU A 38 -2.18 2.41 -2.48
N PHE A 39 -1.60 1.51 -1.68
CA PHE A 39 -1.51 0.10 -2.02
C PHE A 39 -2.81 -0.62 -1.67
N LEU A 40 -3.41 -1.27 -2.67
CA LEU A 40 -4.57 -2.13 -2.50
C LEU A 40 -4.15 -3.57 -2.81
N GLY A 41 -4.44 -4.48 -1.89
CA GLY A 41 -4.04 -5.87 -2.01
C GLY A 41 -4.85 -6.77 -1.09
N LYS A 42 -4.63 -8.08 -1.27
CA LYS A 42 -5.16 -9.10 -0.38
C LYS A 42 -4.03 -9.61 0.49
N CYS A 43 -4.33 -9.95 1.74
CA CYS A 43 -3.38 -10.56 2.66
C CYS A 43 -4.02 -11.73 3.40
N GLY A 44 -3.19 -12.61 3.96
CA GLY A 44 -3.65 -13.67 4.85
C GLY A 44 -3.80 -13.15 6.28
N GLY A 45 -4.89 -13.52 6.94
CA GLY A 45 -5.08 -13.26 8.37
C GLY A 45 -4.22 -14.20 9.21
N LEU A 46 -3.47 -13.65 10.17
CA LEU A 46 -2.67 -14.43 11.13
C LEU A 46 -3.36 -14.59 12.50
N LYS A 47 -4.45 -13.85 12.74
CA LYS A 47 -5.21 -13.86 13.99
C LYS A 47 -6.63 -14.33 13.70
N GLN A 48 -7.27 -14.98 14.69
CA GLN A 48 -8.65 -15.45 14.56
C GLN A 48 -9.67 -14.34 14.25
N ARG A 49 -9.39 -13.09 14.66
CA ARG A 49 -10.27 -11.96 14.34
C ARG A 49 -10.19 -11.53 12.86
N SER A 50 -9.19 -11.98 12.11
CA SER A 50 -8.99 -11.60 10.71
C SER A 50 -9.70 -12.60 9.80
N GLU A 51 -11.01 -12.46 9.70
CA GLU A 51 -11.86 -13.29 8.86
C GLU A 51 -11.84 -12.84 7.39
N ILE A 52 -12.21 -13.76 6.48
CA ILE A 52 -12.27 -13.46 5.05
C ILE A 52 -13.29 -12.34 4.83
N GLY A 53 -12.85 -11.29 4.12
CA GLY A 53 -13.67 -10.13 3.80
C GLY A 53 -13.43 -8.93 4.71
N ASN A 54 -12.71 -9.07 5.82
CA ASN A 54 -12.32 -7.91 6.63
C ASN A 54 -11.26 -7.07 5.92
N PHE A 55 -11.39 -5.75 6.06
CA PHE A 55 -10.35 -4.82 5.65
C PHE A 55 -9.27 -4.77 6.73
N ILE A 56 -8.01 -4.85 6.30
CA ILE A 56 -6.87 -4.69 7.20
C ILE A 56 -6.16 -3.43 6.76
N LEU A 57 -6.05 -2.47 7.68
CA LEU A 57 -5.27 -1.26 7.49
C LEU A 57 -3.98 -1.37 8.34
N PRO A 58 -2.82 -1.68 7.73
CA PRO A 58 -1.59 -1.91 8.48
C PRO A 58 -1.01 -0.59 8.99
N ILE A 59 -0.65 -0.55 10.29
CA ILE A 59 0.08 0.59 10.90
C ILE A 59 1.60 0.52 10.69
N ALA A 60 2.11 -0.68 10.36
CA ALA A 60 3.51 -0.96 10.11
C ALA A 60 3.64 -2.29 9.36
N ALA A 61 4.77 -2.51 8.70
CA ALA A 61 5.12 -3.78 8.08
C ALA A 61 6.48 -4.28 8.56
N ILE A 62 6.61 -5.59 8.71
CA ILE A 62 7.91 -6.24 8.91
C ILE A 62 8.62 -6.25 7.56
N ARG A 63 9.83 -5.70 7.50
CA ARG A 63 10.71 -5.71 6.32
C ARG A 63 11.38 -7.08 6.16
N GLY A 64 10.56 -8.10 5.94
CA GLY A 64 11.00 -9.48 5.69
C GLY A 64 11.25 -9.77 4.21
N GLU A 65 11.24 -8.73 3.37
CA GLU A 65 11.53 -8.82 1.95
C GLU A 65 12.93 -8.22 1.66
N GLY A 66 13.55 -8.59 0.53
CA GLY A 66 14.94 -8.21 0.24
C GLY A 66 15.12 -6.80 -0.34
N THR A 67 14.12 -6.29 -1.06
CA THR A 67 14.20 -5.09 -1.88
C THR A 67 14.37 -3.82 -1.04
N SER A 68 13.65 -3.65 0.07
CA SER A 68 13.76 -2.44 0.89
C SER A 68 15.13 -2.28 1.54
N ASN A 69 15.91 -3.36 1.69
CA ASN A 69 17.27 -3.29 2.25
C ASN A 69 18.21 -2.49 1.35
N ASP A 70 17.91 -2.40 0.06
CA ASP A 70 18.65 -1.56 -0.88
C ASP A 70 18.30 -0.06 -0.74
N TYR A 71 17.18 0.28 -0.08
CA TYR A 71 16.71 1.66 0.10
C TYR A 71 17.06 2.23 1.48
N PHE A 72 16.94 1.42 2.54
CA PHE A 72 17.21 1.86 3.91
C PHE A 72 17.82 0.74 4.78
N PRO A 73 18.59 1.07 5.82
CA PRO A 73 19.06 0.10 6.81
C PRO A 73 17.90 -0.65 7.47
N PRO A 74 18.07 -1.92 7.88
CA PRO A 74 16.99 -2.75 8.43
C PRO A 74 16.37 -2.21 9.73
N GLU A 75 17.08 -1.33 10.45
CA GLU A 75 16.60 -0.66 11.66
C GLU A 75 15.50 0.38 11.38
N VAL A 76 15.41 0.87 10.13
CA VAL A 76 14.38 1.83 9.73
C VAL A 76 13.05 1.10 9.53
N PRO A 77 12.00 1.43 10.29
CA PRO A 77 10.71 0.74 10.19
C PRO A 77 9.95 1.12 8.91
N ALA A 78 9.23 0.16 8.33
CA ALA A 78 8.29 0.42 7.26
C ALA A 78 6.96 0.91 7.83
N LEU A 79 6.75 2.22 7.81
CA LEU A 79 5.54 2.90 8.31
C LEU A 79 4.78 3.58 7.16
N PRO A 80 3.44 3.55 7.17
CA PRO A 80 2.62 4.27 6.21
C PRO A 80 2.57 5.78 6.52
N SER A 81 2.14 6.57 5.54
CA SER A 81 1.79 7.97 5.79
C SER A 81 0.59 8.07 6.74
N PHE A 82 0.76 8.75 7.88
CA PHE A 82 -0.30 8.94 8.87
C PHE A 82 -1.55 9.63 8.27
N LYS A 83 -1.36 10.62 7.39
CA LYS A 83 -2.47 11.35 6.74
C LYS A 83 -3.31 10.42 5.87
N LEU A 84 -2.65 9.59 5.05
CA LEU A 84 -3.33 8.65 4.17
C LEU A 84 -4.00 7.54 4.97
N HIS A 85 -3.31 7.00 5.98
CA HIS A 85 -3.84 5.98 6.87
C HIS A 85 -5.11 6.46 7.58
N LYS A 86 -5.09 7.67 8.17
CA LYS A 86 -6.28 8.24 8.82
C LYS A 86 -7.44 8.41 7.84
N PHE A 87 -7.17 8.99 6.67
CA PHE A 87 -8.19 9.18 5.64
C PHE A 87 -8.85 7.86 5.21
N VAL A 88 -8.06 6.82 4.96
CA VAL A 88 -8.59 5.50 4.59
C VAL A 88 -9.39 4.88 5.73
N SER A 89 -8.90 4.99 6.97
CA SER A 89 -9.64 4.51 8.16
C SER A 89 -11.03 5.13 8.25
N ASP A 90 -11.12 6.45 8.09
CA ASP A 90 -12.40 7.18 8.15
C ASP A 90 -13.34 6.69 7.03
N LYS A 91 -12.82 6.46 5.82
CA LYS A 91 -13.62 5.97 4.67
C LYS A 91 -14.09 4.52 4.82
N VAL A 92 -13.29 3.65 5.41
CA VAL A 92 -13.68 2.25 5.68
C VAL A 92 -14.83 2.22 6.68
N ILE A 93 -14.75 3.00 7.76
CA ILE A 93 -15.81 3.09 8.77
C ILE A 93 -17.09 3.69 8.16
N GLU A 94 -17.00 4.77 7.38
CA GLU A 94 -18.14 5.36 6.68
C GLU A 94 -18.84 4.37 5.73
N SER A 95 -18.10 3.41 5.18
CA SER A 95 -18.64 2.36 4.32
C SER A 95 -19.33 1.21 5.07
N GLY A 96 -19.42 1.30 6.41
CA GLY A 96 -20.02 0.27 7.26
C GLY A 96 -19.18 -1.00 7.37
N GLN A 97 -17.87 -0.89 7.12
CA GLN A 97 -16.91 -1.99 7.24
C GLN A 97 -16.10 -1.81 8.54
N GLU A 98 -15.87 -2.93 9.24
CA GLU A 98 -14.96 -3.01 10.40
C GLU A 98 -13.59 -3.58 10.01
#